data_AF-A0A8T1VS63-F1
#
_entry.id   AF-A0A8T1VS63-F1
#
_cell.length_a   1.000
_cell.length_b   1.000
_cell.length_c   1.000
_cell.angle_alpha   90.00
_cell.angle_beta   90.00
_cell.angle_gamma   90.00
#
_symmetry.space_group_name_H-M   'P 1'
#
loop_
_entity.id
_entity.type
_entity.pdbx_description
1 polymer ?
#
loop_
_entity_poly.entity_id
_entity_poly.type
_entity_poly.pdbx_seq_one_letter_code
_entity_poly.pdbx_strand_id
1 'polypeptide(L)'
;MKLYHVALESTLTSPGAATRVLQNNTPTKRLLRAHIIEDEERAVLPQSLTKLFKRSSKTKELQGLLKADESLDNAFNTLGLSNMPVSKNDFIETKMVAQLFSSRNFKVWSQHAVNLKNQDPNGAMLAALTNVFGEKNVATMILLGKHSRSSSKVAKKLEQAQFNKWYATDGLTADEVFTKVLKQKRADIHMYARDKLIWIDYSKYITKRVEKY
;
A
#
# COMPACT_ATOMS: atom_id res chain seq x y z
N MET A 1 7.33 68.07 -1.88
CA MET A 1 6.47 69.00 -1.13
C MET A 1 5.58 68.17 -0.21
N LYS A 2 5.79 68.30 1.13
CA LYS A 2 4.93 67.98 2.31
C LYS A 2 4.02 66.72 2.23
N LEU A 3 4.34 65.59 2.88
CA LEU A 3 4.18 65.25 4.32
C LEU A 3 2.84 65.70 4.93
N TYR A 4 2.03 64.75 5.43
CA TYR A 4 1.52 64.74 6.82
C TYR A 4 1.13 63.33 7.28
N HIS A 5 1.78 62.88 8.34
CA HIS A 5 1.36 61.85 9.30
C HIS A 5 0.20 62.36 10.16
N VAL A 6 -0.65 61.46 10.68
CA VAL A 6 -1.11 61.49 12.08
C VAL A 6 -1.31 60.05 12.57
N ALA A 7 -0.57 59.72 13.64
CA ALA A 7 -0.80 58.62 14.56
C ALA A 7 -1.25 59.21 15.91
N LEU A 8 -1.81 58.34 16.79
CA LEU A 8 -1.73 58.29 18.28
C LEU A 8 -3.03 57.67 18.81
N GLU A 9 -3.01 56.45 19.37
CA GLU A 9 -2.71 56.10 20.79
C GLU A 9 -3.86 56.53 21.73
N SER A 10 -4.23 55.87 22.82
CA SER A 10 -3.93 54.61 23.53
C SER A 10 -4.85 54.65 24.77
N THR A 11 -5.16 53.52 25.43
CA THR A 11 -5.17 53.43 26.91
C THR A 11 -5.39 51.99 27.38
N LEU A 12 -4.38 51.47 28.06
CA LEU A 12 -4.42 50.34 29.00
C LEU A 12 -5.01 50.79 30.33
N THR A 13 -5.77 49.94 31.03
CA THR A 13 -5.83 49.90 32.51
C THR A 13 -6.35 48.54 33.00
N SER A 14 -5.66 47.98 33.99
CA SER A 14 -5.96 46.84 34.88
C SER A 14 -5.49 47.27 36.29
N PRO A 15 -5.61 46.52 37.42
CA PRO A 15 -6.45 45.37 37.82
C PRO A 15 -7.20 45.62 39.18
N GLY A 16 -8.06 44.70 39.62
CA GLY A 16 -8.60 44.69 40.99
C GLY A 16 -9.16 43.32 41.42
N ALA A 17 -8.64 42.78 42.52
CA ALA A 17 -8.89 41.44 43.04
C ALA A 17 -10.04 41.36 44.07
N ALA A 18 -10.73 40.21 44.15
CA ALA A 18 -11.24 39.67 45.42
C ALA A 18 -11.55 38.16 45.32
N THR A 19 -11.10 37.47 46.35
CA THR A 19 -11.10 36.04 46.70
C THR A 19 -12.46 35.34 46.81
N ARG A 20 -12.50 34.06 46.43
CA ARG A 20 -13.23 33.03 47.19
C ARG A 20 -12.48 31.69 47.16
N VAL A 21 -11.98 31.30 48.33
CA VAL A 21 -11.48 29.96 48.66
C VAL A 21 -12.60 29.24 49.40
N LEU A 22 -13.00 28.05 48.95
CA LEU A 22 -13.33 26.93 49.84
C LEU A 22 -12.93 25.63 49.15
N GLN A 23 -11.99 24.97 49.82
CA GLN A 23 -11.31 23.73 49.50
C GLN A 23 -12.12 22.56 50.10
N ASN A 24 -12.12 21.39 49.44
CA ASN A 24 -12.25 20.07 50.09
C ASN A 24 -11.70 18.95 49.17
N ASN A 25 -10.42 18.62 49.42
CA ASN A 25 -9.65 17.36 49.36
C ASN A 25 -10.45 16.08 48.98
N THR A 26 -10.02 15.09 48.16
CA THR A 26 -8.73 14.38 48.00
C THR A 26 -8.78 13.45 46.73
N PRO A 27 -7.80 12.58 46.38
CA PRO A 27 -6.89 12.73 45.23
C PRO A 27 -7.08 11.73 44.07
N THR A 28 -6.90 12.16 42.81
CA THR A 28 -6.68 11.24 41.68
C THR A 28 -5.36 11.54 40.97
N LYS A 29 -4.59 10.46 40.81
CA LYS A 29 -3.16 10.41 40.46
C LYS A 29 -2.83 11.14 39.15
N ARG A 30 -1.86 12.05 39.21
CA ARG A 30 -1.12 12.61 38.06
C ARG A 30 -0.18 11.55 37.50
N LEU A 31 -0.17 11.39 36.17
CA LEU A 31 1.03 10.97 35.44
C LEU A 31 1.17 11.86 34.19
N LEU A 32 2.00 12.88 34.31
CA LEU A 32 2.65 13.54 33.18
C LEU A 32 3.99 12.82 32.97
N ARG A 33 4.27 12.32 31.76
CA ARG A 33 5.65 11.96 31.40
C ARG A 33 5.98 12.40 29.97
N ALA A 34 6.93 13.34 29.95
CA ALA A 34 7.93 13.70 28.96
C ALA A 34 7.73 13.28 27.50
N HIS A 35 7.63 14.31 26.67
CA HIS A 35 7.96 14.30 25.24
C HIS A 35 9.48 14.09 25.11
N ILE A 36 9.91 13.00 24.46
CA ILE A 36 11.28 12.84 23.96
C ILE A 36 11.22 13.04 22.45
N ILE A 37 12.11 13.90 22.01
CA ILE A 37 12.37 14.40 20.67
C ILE A 37 12.90 13.28 19.76
N GLU A 38 12.47 13.35 18.50
CA GLU A 38 13.08 12.96 17.21
C GLU A 38 14.18 11.86 17.21
N ASP A 39 13.96 10.80 16.43
CA ASP A 39 14.73 10.64 15.18
C ASP A 39 14.22 9.48 14.30
N GLU A 40 14.13 9.81 13.01
CA GLU A 40 14.13 9.01 11.79
C GLU A 40 13.41 7.64 11.66
N GLU A 41 12.53 7.64 10.66
CA GLU A 41 12.10 6.54 9.80
C GLU A 41 12.79 5.16 9.95
N ARG A 42 12.09 4.26 10.65
CA ARG A 42 12.00 2.88 10.20
C ARG A 42 10.53 2.48 10.22
N ALA A 43 9.95 2.30 9.04
CA ALA A 43 8.59 1.79 8.85
C ALA A 43 8.47 0.34 9.34
N VAL A 44 8.46 0.18 10.66
CA VAL A 44 8.19 -1.07 11.37
C VAL A 44 6.68 -1.22 11.42
N LEU A 45 6.17 -2.29 10.81
CA LEU A 45 4.76 -2.68 10.96
C LEU A 45 4.43 -2.73 12.46
N PRO A 46 3.34 -2.08 12.93
CA PRO A 46 3.04 -2.02 14.35
C PRO A 46 2.94 -3.44 14.93
N GLN A 47 3.59 -3.69 16.07
CA GLN A 47 3.61 -4.99 16.77
C GLN A 47 2.21 -5.57 17.05
N SER A 48 1.16 -4.74 16.98
CA SER A 48 -0.24 -5.17 16.96
C SER A 48 -0.54 -6.12 15.79
N LEU A 49 -0.02 -5.85 14.59
CA LEU A 49 -0.15 -6.71 13.42
C LEU A 49 0.67 -8.01 13.56
N THR A 50 1.85 -7.97 14.19
CA THR A 50 2.64 -9.20 14.41
C THR A 50 1.98 -10.12 15.43
N LYS A 51 1.26 -9.57 16.42
CA LYS A 51 0.44 -10.34 17.38
C LYS A 51 -0.78 -11.00 16.74
N LEU A 52 -1.34 -10.46 15.66
CA LEU A 52 -2.47 -11.06 14.94
C LEU A 52 -2.09 -12.30 14.11
N PHE A 53 -0.80 -12.51 13.84
CA PHE A 53 -0.27 -13.67 13.11
C PHE A 53 0.07 -14.87 14.02
N LYS A 54 -0.14 -14.79 15.35
CA LYS A 54 -0.04 -15.95 16.27
C LYS A 54 -1.12 -17.04 16.05
N ARG A 55 -1.81 -17.07 14.90
CA ARG A 55 -3.22 -17.48 14.79
C ARG A 55 -3.40 -18.68 13.84
N SER A 56 -3.87 -19.82 14.41
CA SER A 56 -4.31 -21.11 13.80
C SER A 56 -3.23 -22.17 13.48
N SER A 57 -3.47 -23.43 13.86
CA SER A 57 -2.66 -24.61 13.51
C SER A 57 -2.38 -24.71 12.00
N LYS A 58 -3.40 -24.43 11.18
CA LYS A 58 -3.32 -24.56 9.73
C LYS A 58 -2.37 -23.57 9.05
N THR A 59 -2.07 -22.40 9.62
CA THR A 59 -1.04 -21.50 9.04
C THR A 59 0.37 -22.02 9.30
N LYS A 60 0.62 -22.61 10.48
CA LYS A 60 1.90 -23.25 10.80
C LYS A 60 2.15 -24.47 9.93
N GLU A 61 1.12 -25.28 9.66
CA GLU A 61 1.21 -26.38 8.69
C GLU A 61 1.65 -25.88 7.31
N LEU A 62 0.97 -24.85 6.77
CA LEU A 62 1.33 -24.29 5.46
C LEU A 62 2.73 -23.68 5.42
N GLN A 63 3.18 -23.06 6.51
CA GLN A 63 4.55 -22.55 6.64
C GLN A 63 5.57 -23.70 6.70
N GLY A 64 5.23 -24.79 7.39
CA GLY A 64 6.08 -25.98 7.47
C GLY A 64 6.20 -26.75 6.16
N LEU A 65 5.32 -26.50 5.18
CA LEU A 65 5.46 -27.04 3.82
C LEU A 65 6.60 -26.36 3.03
N LEU A 66 6.95 -25.11 3.38
CA LEU A 66 7.94 -24.34 2.65
C LEU A 66 9.33 -24.52 3.25
N LYS A 67 10.33 -24.72 2.39
CA LYS A 67 11.74 -24.65 2.84
C LYS A 67 12.16 -23.19 3.00
N ALA A 68 13.08 -22.92 3.92
CA ALA A 68 13.49 -21.56 4.25
C ALA A 68 14.11 -20.80 3.06
N ASP A 69 14.80 -21.52 2.17
CA ASP A 69 15.46 -21.04 0.96
C ASP A 69 14.65 -21.29 -0.32
N GLU A 70 13.41 -21.79 -0.20
CA GLU A 70 12.57 -22.08 -1.36
C GLU A 70 12.26 -20.81 -2.15
N SER A 71 12.50 -20.84 -3.46
CA SER A 71 12.18 -19.74 -4.36
C SER A 71 10.69 -19.37 -4.29
N LEU A 72 10.35 -18.11 -4.53
CA LEU A 72 8.95 -17.66 -4.51
C LEU A 72 8.06 -18.38 -5.52
N ASP A 73 8.58 -18.70 -6.70
CA ASP A 73 7.82 -19.39 -7.75
C ASP A 73 7.47 -20.82 -7.33
N ASN A 74 8.45 -21.56 -6.79
CA ASN A 74 8.19 -22.89 -6.23
C ASN A 74 7.23 -22.82 -5.04
N ALA A 75 7.45 -21.91 -4.09
CA ALA A 75 6.56 -21.73 -2.96
C ALA A 75 5.11 -21.39 -3.37
N PHE A 76 4.94 -20.64 -4.48
CA PHE A 76 3.62 -20.33 -5.04
C PHE A 76 2.89 -21.59 -5.51
N ASN A 77 3.61 -22.49 -6.19
CA ASN A 77 3.11 -23.78 -6.63
C ASN A 77 2.88 -24.75 -5.46
N THR A 78 3.82 -24.85 -4.52
CA THR A 78 3.73 -25.69 -3.31
C THR A 78 2.49 -25.35 -2.48
N LEU A 79 2.11 -24.08 -2.42
CA LEU A 79 0.91 -23.61 -1.73
C LEU A 79 -0.37 -23.70 -2.58
N GLY A 80 -0.29 -24.28 -3.79
CA GLY A 80 -1.42 -24.47 -4.69
C GLY A 80 -2.06 -23.17 -5.19
N LEU A 81 -1.32 -22.05 -5.17
CA LEU A 81 -1.84 -20.75 -5.58
C LEU A 81 -2.06 -20.66 -7.09
N SER A 82 -1.27 -21.40 -7.88
CA SER A 82 -1.41 -21.50 -9.34
C SER A 82 -2.71 -22.18 -9.76
N ASN A 83 -3.26 -23.05 -8.92
CA ASN A 83 -4.53 -23.75 -9.16
C ASN A 83 -5.76 -22.96 -8.70
N MET A 84 -5.58 -21.83 -7.99
CA MET A 84 -6.71 -21.01 -7.57
C MET A 84 -7.30 -20.29 -8.78
N PRO A 85 -8.61 -20.39 -9.01
CA PRO A 85 -9.19 -19.84 -10.22
C PRO A 85 -9.25 -18.30 -10.08
N VAL A 86 -8.77 -17.60 -11.11
CA VAL A 86 -8.76 -16.13 -11.18
C VAL A 86 -9.71 -15.58 -12.27
N SER A 87 -10.14 -16.45 -13.19
CA SER A 87 -11.04 -16.14 -14.30
C SER A 87 -12.26 -17.04 -14.34
N LYS A 88 -13.34 -16.53 -14.93
CA LYS A 88 -14.54 -17.26 -15.31
C LYS A 88 -14.91 -16.87 -16.74
N ASN A 89 -15.16 -17.85 -17.60
CA ASN A 89 -15.46 -17.62 -19.03
C ASN A 89 -14.40 -16.71 -19.70
N ASP A 90 -13.12 -16.97 -19.44
CA ASP A 90 -11.97 -16.19 -19.93
C ASP A 90 -11.87 -14.74 -19.42
N PHE A 91 -12.77 -14.30 -18.53
CA PHE A 91 -12.69 -12.99 -17.88
C PHE A 91 -12.12 -13.09 -16.48
N ILE A 92 -11.12 -12.27 -16.16
CA ILE A 92 -10.64 -12.12 -14.78
C ILE A 92 -11.73 -11.47 -13.94
N GLU A 93 -12.08 -12.10 -12.82
CA GLU A 93 -13.23 -11.72 -11.98
C GLU A 93 -12.77 -11.10 -10.66
N THR A 94 -13.38 -9.98 -10.27
CA THR A 94 -13.01 -9.25 -9.04
C THR A 94 -13.11 -10.13 -7.80
N LYS A 95 -14.17 -10.94 -7.69
CA LYS A 95 -14.38 -11.85 -6.55
C LYS A 95 -13.28 -12.91 -6.46
N MET A 96 -12.84 -13.43 -7.59
CA MET A 96 -11.86 -14.53 -7.68
C MET A 96 -10.46 -14.02 -7.37
N VAL A 97 -10.10 -12.86 -7.92
CA VAL A 97 -8.87 -12.15 -7.55
C VAL A 97 -8.84 -11.80 -6.06
N ALA A 98 -9.94 -11.27 -5.52
CA ALA A 98 -10.03 -10.97 -4.09
C ALA A 98 -9.87 -12.24 -3.24
N GLN A 99 -10.44 -13.37 -3.68
CA GLN A 99 -10.29 -14.66 -3.01
C GLN A 99 -8.83 -15.13 -3.01
N LEU A 100 -8.11 -15.04 -4.15
CA LEU A 100 -6.68 -15.35 -4.22
C LEU A 100 -5.88 -14.46 -3.24
N PHE A 101 -5.96 -13.14 -3.38
CA PHE A 101 -5.15 -12.18 -2.62
C PHE A 101 -5.47 -12.14 -1.12
N SER A 102 -6.67 -12.54 -0.72
CA SER A 102 -7.06 -12.61 0.70
C SER A 102 -6.91 -14.01 1.32
N SER A 103 -6.60 -15.02 0.51
CA SER A 103 -6.46 -16.41 0.94
C SER A 103 -5.36 -16.57 1.99
N ARG A 104 -5.49 -17.64 2.78
CA ARG A 104 -4.48 -18.00 3.78
C ARG A 104 -3.15 -18.37 3.11
N ASN A 105 -3.20 -19.12 2.02
CA ASN A 105 -2.05 -19.57 1.25
C ASN A 105 -1.28 -18.35 0.70
N PHE A 106 -1.98 -17.37 0.16
CA PHE A 106 -1.35 -16.15 -0.35
C PHE A 106 -0.68 -15.34 0.76
N LYS A 107 -1.27 -15.29 1.96
CA LYS A 107 -0.65 -14.63 3.12
C LYS A 107 0.61 -15.34 3.59
N VAL A 108 0.61 -16.68 3.62
CA VAL A 108 1.80 -17.48 3.96
C VAL A 108 2.90 -17.24 2.93
N TRP A 109 2.56 -17.30 1.65
CA TRP A 109 3.47 -17.01 0.55
C TRP A 109 4.05 -15.59 0.59
N SER A 110 3.20 -14.58 0.83
CA SER A 110 3.63 -13.18 0.98
C SER A 110 4.60 -13.01 2.15
N GLN A 111 4.37 -13.73 3.26
CA GLN A 111 5.28 -13.70 4.40
C GLN A 111 6.61 -14.38 4.06
N HIS A 112 6.57 -15.46 3.28
CA HIS A 112 7.78 -16.12 2.77
C HIS A 112 8.62 -15.15 1.93
N ALA A 113 8.00 -14.34 1.06
CA ALA A 113 8.70 -13.31 0.29
C ALA A 113 9.49 -12.32 1.14
N VAL A 114 8.93 -11.93 2.30
CA VAL A 114 9.59 -11.06 3.29
C VAL A 114 10.72 -11.80 4.01
N ASN A 115 10.52 -13.08 4.33
CA ASN A 115 11.49 -13.89 5.07
C ASN A 115 12.73 -14.25 4.25
N LEU A 116 12.62 -14.30 2.91
CA LEU A 116 13.76 -14.50 2.00
C LEU A 116 14.77 -13.33 2.01
N LYS A 117 14.57 -12.31 2.87
CA LYS A 117 15.44 -11.12 3.00
C LYS A 117 15.65 -10.36 1.69
N ASN A 118 14.71 -10.46 0.76
CA ASN A 118 14.70 -9.65 -0.44
C ASN A 118 14.58 -8.16 -0.07
N GLN A 119 15.39 -7.31 -0.73
CA GLN A 119 15.33 -5.86 -0.53
C GLN A 119 13.98 -5.28 -0.97
N ASP A 120 13.34 -5.88 -1.98
CA ASP A 120 11.97 -5.56 -2.40
C ASP A 120 11.10 -6.82 -2.48
N PRO A 121 10.46 -7.23 -1.36
CA PRO A 121 9.54 -8.35 -1.36
C PRO A 121 8.33 -8.17 -2.29
N ASN A 122 7.86 -6.93 -2.49
CA ASN A 122 6.68 -6.69 -3.34
C ASN A 122 7.03 -6.81 -4.82
N GLY A 123 8.20 -6.32 -5.24
CA GLY A 123 8.75 -6.53 -6.58
C GLY A 123 8.99 -8.01 -6.88
N ALA A 124 9.53 -8.76 -5.92
CA ALA A 124 9.72 -10.21 -6.07
C ALA A 124 8.38 -10.97 -6.19
N MET A 125 7.38 -10.59 -5.37
CA MET A 125 6.02 -11.13 -5.51
C MET A 125 5.38 -10.76 -6.85
N LEU A 126 5.58 -9.53 -7.32
CA LEU A 126 5.09 -9.09 -8.63
C LEU A 126 5.70 -9.95 -9.75
N ALA A 127 7.02 -10.13 -9.75
CA ALA A 127 7.71 -10.96 -10.73
C ALA A 127 7.17 -12.40 -10.76
N ALA A 128 7.01 -13.02 -9.59
CA ALA A 128 6.45 -14.37 -9.49
C ALA A 128 5.00 -14.46 -10.02
N LEU A 129 4.15 -13.48 -9.69
CA LEU A 129 2.80 -13.42 -10.24
C LEU A 129 2.81 -13.24 -11.76
N THR A 130 3.73 -12.42 -12.28
CA THR A 130 3.89 -12.17 -13.71
C THR A 130 4.38 -13.41 -14.45
N ASN A 131 5.24 -14.23 -13.84
CA ASN A 131 5.68 -15.51 -14.40
C ASN A 131 4.51 -16.49 -14.58
N VAL A 132 3.55 -16.49 -13.65
CA VAL A 132 2.40 -17.42 -13.68
C VAL A 132 1.27 -16.91 -14.57
N PHE A 133 0.85 -15.66 -14.39
CA PHE A 133 -0.36 -15.14 -15.02
C PHE A 133 -0.09 -14.28 -16.27
N GLY A 134 1.15 -13.83 -16.46
CA GLY A 134 1.52 -12.86 -17.49
C GLY A 134 1.24 -11.42 -17.07
N GLU A 135 2.04 -10.48 -17.56
CA GLU A 135 2.07 -9.08 -17.07
C GLU A 135 0.73 -8.35 -17.25
N LYS A 136 0.07 -8.50 -18.41
CA LYS A 136 -1.27 -7.93 -18.68
C LYS A 136 -2.32 -8.41 -17.67
N ASN A 137 -2.35 -9.71 -17.42
CA ASN A 137 -3.33 -10.30 -16.50
C ASN A 137 -3.03 -9.86 -15.07
N VAL A 138 -1.77 -9.82 -14.65
CA VAL A 138 -1.38 -9.31 -13.33
C VAL A 138 -1.78 -7.84 -13.15
N ALA A 139 -1.58 -6.97 -14.15
CA ALA A 139 -2.05 -5.59 -14.11
C ALA A 139 -3.57 -5.51 -13.88
N THR A 140 -4.32 -6.36 -14.60
CA THR A 140 -5.78 -6.46 -14.42
C THR A 140 -6.15 -6.97 -13.03
N MET A 141 -5.46 -8.00 -12.51
CA MET A 141 -5.68 -8.54 -11.17
C MET A 141 -5.39 -7.49 -10.09
N ILE A 142 -4.33 -6.70 -10.24
CA ILE A 142 -3.98 -5.63 -9.32
C ILE A 142 -5.08 -4.55 -9.31
N LEU A 143 -5.52 -4.09 -10.48
CA LEU A 143 -6.64 -3.15 -10.61
C LEU A 143 -7.89 -3.67 -9.88
N LEU A 144 -8.32 -4.90 -10.17
CA LEU A 144 -9.53 -5.47 -9.57
C LEU A 144 -9.37 -5.73 -8.06
N GLY A 145 -8.18 -6.17 -7.64
CA GLY A 145 -7.85 -6.41 -6.24
C GLY A 145 -7.95 -5.14 -5.38
N LYS A 146 -7.74 -3.96 -5.95
CA LYS A 146 -7.94 -2.67 -5.26
C LYS A 146 -9.38 -2.39 -4.87
N HIS A 147 -10.35 -2.92 -5.63
CA HIS A 147 -11.78 -2.65 -5.47
C HIS A 147 -12.46 -3.53 -4.41
N SER A 148 -11.79 -4.54 -3.87
CA SER A 148 -12.32 -5.34 -2.75
C SER A 148 -11.64 -4.99 -1.44
N ARG A 149 -12.43 -4.78 -0.38
CA ARG A 149 -11.93 -4.47 0.97
C ARG A 149 -10.93 -5.50 1.50
N SER A 150 -11.12 -6.79 1.17
CA SER A 150 -10.27 -7.87 1.69
C SER A 150 -8.89 -7.95 1.03
N SER A 151 -8.74 -7.42 -0.20
CA SER A 151 -7.53 -7.49 -1.00
C SER A 151 -6.88 -6.12 -1.29
N SER A 152 -7.58 -5.01 -1.04
CA SER A 152 -7.15 -3.67 -1.44
C SER A 152 -5.76 -3.30 -0.93
N LYS A 153 -5.45 -3.65 0.33
CA LYS A 153 -4.15 -3.33 0.92
C LYS A 153 -2.99 -3.99 0.18
N VAL A 154 -3.12 -5.27 -0.20
CA VAL A 154 -2.04 -5.98 -0.89
C VAL A 154 -1.98 -5.58 -2.37
N ALA A 155 -3.13 -5.38 -3.00
CA ALA A 155 -3.19 -4.91 -4.37
C ALA A 155 -2.52 -3.53 -4.55
N LYS A 156 -2.72 -2.59 -3.62
CA LYS A 156 -2.03 -1.28 -3.65
C LYS A 156 -0.51 -1.39 -3.53
N LYS A 157 0.00 -2.35 -2.76
CA LYS A 157 1.45 -2.59 -2.65
C LYS A 157 2.02 -3.16 -3.94
N LEU A 158 1.32 -4.12 -4.54
CA LEU A 158 1.69 -4.69 -5.83
C LEU A 158 1.59 -3.65 -6.96
N GLU A 159 0.59 -2.76 -6.94
CA GLU A 159 0.49 -1.64 -7.87
C GLU A 159 1.69 -0.69 -7.75
N GLN A 160 2.07 -0.34 -6.53
CA GLN A 160 3.23 0.52 -6.30
C GLN A 160 4.52 -0.13 -6.84
N ALA A 161 4.69 -1.45 -6.64
CA ALA A 161 5.81 -2.20 -7.21
C ALA A 161 5.74 -2.24 -8.74
N GLN A 162 4.55 -2.47 -9.31
CA GLN A 162 4.32 -2.50 -10.76
C GLN A 162 4.65 -1.16 -11.41
N PHE A 163 4.15 -0.06 -10.86
CA PHE A 163 4.42 1.28 -11.39
C PHE A 163 5.87 1.70 -11.17
N ASN A 164 6.50 1.31 -10.05
CA ASN A 164 7.94 1.50 -9.85
C ASN A 164 8.75 0.77 -10.92
N LYS A 165 8.44 -0.50 -11.20
CA LYS A 165 9.11 -1.28 -12.24
C LYS A 165 8.95 -0.61 -13.61
N TRP A 166 7.71 -0.32 -14.03
CA TRP A 166 7.47 0.32 -15.32
C TRP A 166 8.18 1.65 -15.47
N TYR A 167 8.21 2.48 -14.42
CA TYR A 167 8.79 3.81 -14.50
C TYR A 167 10.31 3.81 -14.35
N ALA A 168 10.81 3.24 -13.25
CA ALA A 168 12.21 3.37 -12.85
C ALA A 168 13.11 2.28 -13.42
N THR A 169 12.57 1.10 -13.72
CA THR A 169 13.34 -0.03 -14.26
C THR A 169 13.19 -0.12 -15.77
N ASP A 170 11.95 -0.08 -16.27
CA ASP A 170 11.69 -0.29 -17.70
C ASP A 170 11.66 1.03 -18.50
N GLY A 171 11.55 2.18 -17.83
CA GLY A 171 11.52 3.50 -18.48
C GLY A 171 10.28 3.74 -19.35
N LEU A 172 9.17 3.06 -19.07
CA LEU A 172 7.97 3.09 -19.91
C LEU A 172 7.07 4.28 -19.59
N THR A 173 6.63 4.97 -20.64
CA THR A 173 5.52 5.93 -20.58
C THR A 173 4.19 5.21 -20.40
N ALA A 174 3.13 5.96 -20.04
CA ALA A 174 1.79 5.39 -19.93
C ALA A 174 1.29 4.82 -21.26
N ASP A 175 1.51 5.53 -22.37
CA ASP A 175 1.12 5.05 -23.69
C ASP A 175 1.86 3.77 -24.09
N GLU A 176 3.14 3.65 -23.75
CA GLU A 176 3.89 2.41 -23.99
C GLU A 176 3.42 1.24 -23.12
N VAL A 177 3.04 1.48 -21.87
CA VAL A 177 2.38 0.42 -21.06
C VAL A 177 1.09 -0.03 -21.74
N PHE A 178 0.29 0.90 -22.24
CA PHE A 178 -0.96 0.56 -22.94
C PHE A 178 -0.71 -0.26 -24.21
N THR A 179 0.29 0.10 -25.01
CA THR A 179 0.55 -0.57 -26.29
C THR A 179 1.41 -1.82 -26.18
N LYS A 180 2.47 -1.80 -25.36
CA LYS A 180 3.46 -2.88 -25.26
C LYS A 180 3.09 -3.92 -24.21
N VAL A 181 2.59 -3.47 -23.04
CA VAL A 181 2.25 -4.37 -21.91
C VAL A 181 0.81 -4.87 -22.01
N LEU A 182 -0.15 -3.95 -22.17
CA LEU A 182 -1.57 -4.30 -22.28
C LEU A 182 -1.97 -4.78 -23.69
N LYS A 183 -1.08 -4.60 -24.67
CA LYS A 183 -1.24 -5.06 -26.06
C LYS A 183 -2.50 -4.48 -26.72
N GLN A 184 -2.81 -3.22 -26.46
CA GLN A 184 -3.94 -2.50 -27.04
C GLN A 184 -3.48 -1.36 -27.94
N LYS A 185 -4.32 -0.93 -28.88
CA LYS A 185 -4.03 0.25 -29.71
C LYS A 185 -4.52 1.51 -29.02
N ARG A 186 -3.70 2.58 -29.01
CA ARG A 186 -4.04 3.83 -28.33
C ARG A 186 -5.36 4.46 -28.82
N ALA A 187 -5.68 4.29 -30.10
CA ALA A 187 -6.94 4.72 -30.71
C ALA A 187 -8.18 4.05 -30.09
N ASP A 188 -8.02 2.83 -29.58
CA ASP A 188 -9.11 2.00 -29.06
C ASP A 188 -9.23 2.12 -27.54
N ILE A 189 -8.61 3.12 -26.90
CA ILE A 189 -8.57 3.23 -25.43
C ILE A 189 -9.96 3.23 -24.79
N HIS A 190 -10.96 3.78 -25.48
CA HIS A 190 -12.34 3.83 -24.97
C HIS A 190 -13.05 2.47 -25.03
N MET A 191 -12.54 1.52 -25.80
CA MET A 191 -13.11 0.17 -25.94
C MET A 191 -12.67 -0.77 -24.81
N TYR A 192 -11.54 -0.48 -24.15
CA TYR A 192 -10.96 -1.33 -23.10
C TYR A 192 -10.99 -0.63 -21.75
N ALA A 193 -12.15 -0.67 -21.08
CA ALA A 193 -12.37 0.04 -19.82
C ALA A 193 -11.32 -0.27 -18.73
N ARG A 194 -10.94 -1.53 -18.55
CA ARG A 194 -9.93 -1.93 -17.55
C ARG A 194 -8.54 -1.43 -17.91
N ASP A 195 -8.13 -1.61 -19.16
CA ASP A 195 -6.81 -1.19 -19.65
C ASP A 195 -6.68 0.33 -19.61
N LYS A 196 -7.77 1.05 -19.91
CA LYS A 196 -7.87 2.51 -19.76
C LYS A 196 -7.70 2.94 -18.31
N LEU A 197 -8.30 2.24 -17.35
CA LEU A 197 -8.14 2.56 -15.93
C LEU A 197 -6.69 2.36 -15.47
N ILE A 198 -6.02 1.28 -15.91
CA ILE A 198 -4.60 1.06 -15.64
C ILE A 198 -3.75 2.20 -16.21
N TRP A 199 -4.02 2.60 -17.45
CA TRP A 199 -3.34 3.73 -18.09
C TRP A 199 -3.55 5.03 -17.32
N ILE A 200 -4.78 5.32 -16.87
CA ILE A 200 -5.10 6.52 -16.07
C ILE A 200 -4.33 6.51 -14.75
N ASP A 201 -4.35 5.39 -14.03
CA ASP A 201 -3.70 5.28 -12.72
C ASP A 201 -2.17 5.39 -12.85
N TYR A 202 -1.59 4.78 -13.88
CA TYR A 202 -0.15 4.89 -14.13
C TYR A 202 0.26 6.29 -14.63
N SER A 203 -0.55 6.95 -15.46
CA SER A 203 -0.31 8.33 -15.88
C SER A 203 -0.25 9.28 -14.67
N LYS A 204 -1.21 9.15 -13.75
CA LYS A 204 -1.22 9.91 -12.49
C LYS A 204 0.01 9.64 -11.64
N TYR A 205 0.49 8.40 -11.63
CA TYR A 205 1.68 8.02 -10.91
C TYR A 205 2.93 8.71 -11.47
N ILE A 206 3.10 8.73 -12.79
CA ILE A 206 4.21 9.41 -13.48
C ILE A 206 4.17 10.91 -13.17
N THR A 207 3.03 11.58 -13.35
CA THR A 207 2.88 13.02 -13.10
C THR A 207 3.31 13.38 -11.67
N LYS A 208 2.83 12.63 -10.67
CA LYS A 208 3.18 12.85 -9.26
C LYS A 208 4.66 12.62 -8.96
N ARG A 209 5.36 11.79 -9.73
CA ARG A 209 6.81 11.60 -9.57
C ARG A 209 7.60 12.73 -10.19
N VAL A 210 7.17 13.21 -11.36
CA VAL A 210 7.81 14.35 -12.04
C VAL A 210 7.64 15.63 -11.22
N GLU A 211 6.46 15.91 -10.67
CA GLU A 211 6.19 17.11 -9.85
C GLU A 211 6.97 17.17 -8.52
N LYS A 212 7.54 16.05 -8.07
CA LYS A 212 8.31 15.99 -6.82
C LYS A 212 9.79 16.33 -6.99
N TYR A 213 10.24 16.59 -8.21
CA TYR A 213 11.58 17.03 -8.57
C TYR A 213 11.51 18.36 -9.32
#